data_AF-A0A3D5E6S8-F1
#
_entry.id   AF-A0A3D5E6S8-F1
#
_cell.length_a   1.000
_cell.length_b   1.000
_cell.length_c   1.000
_cell.angle_alpha   90.00
_cell.angle_beta   90.00
_cell.angle_gamma   90.00
#
_symmetry.space_group_name_H-M   'P 1'
#
loop_
_entity.id
_entity.type
_entity.pdbx_description
1 polymer ?
#
loop_
_entity_poly.entity_id
_entity_poly.type
_entity_poly.pdbx_seq_one_letter_code
_entity_poly.pdbx_strand_id
1 'polypeptide(L)'
;MTSTVRRKASEINKRWHVVDAADRPLGRVASEVAALLRGKHKPTYEPHLDDGDFVVIINAGKVRLSGRKAEQKVYYRHSGYPGNLRKRTFAEQMERRPERVLERSVWGMLPKGPLGKRMRRHLKVYAGADHPHQAQIVGSDRAAEVSAQAEADALQEMIENPPKPPRLRPLSVPETPTPRLTRREKVASWLVELEEARAVAAADAAAMADVEEEALPEEEEVSEAEAETVPQAEADSVPEAEAETDPKDEAEEN
;
A
#
# COMPACT_ATOMS: atom_id res chain seq x y z
N MET A 1 -1.90 25.76 4.57
CA MET A 1 -2.04 24.53 5.37
C MET A 1 -0.96 23.55 4.93
N THR A 2 -0.28 22.89 5.87
CA THR A 2 0.81 21.93 5.59
C THR A 2 0.26 20.62 5.02
N SER A 3 1.07 19.90 4.22
CA SER A 3 0.72 18.59 3.68
C SER A 3 0.68 17.54 4.80
N THR A 4 -0.51 17.02 5.09
CA THR A 4 -0.71 15.85 5.95
C THR A 4 -1.35 14.76 5.11
N VAL A 5 -0.74 13.58 5.07
CA VAL A 5 -1.27 12.43 4.30
C VAL A 5 -2.57 11.96 4.95
N ARG A 6 -3.67 11.93 4.18
CA ARG A 6 -4.98 11.42 4.58
C ARG A 6 -5.27 10.15 3.79
N ARG A 7 -5.77 9.11 4.47
CA ARG A 7 -6.03 7.82 3.82
C ARG A 7 -7.42 7.81 3.21
N LYS A 8 -7.58 7.06 2.12
CA LYS A 8 -8.89 6.71 1.57
C LYS A 8 -9.34 5.38 2.15
N ALA A 9 -10.66 5.17 2.23
CA ALA A 9 -11.22 3.92 2.72
C ALA A 9 -10.83 2.69 1.86
N SER A 10 -10.55 2.90 0.57
CA SER A 10 -10.11 1.86 -0.38
C SER A 10 -8.69 1.37 -0.15
N GLU A 11 -7.85 2.14 0.55
CA GLU A 11 -6.44 1.82 0.76
C GLU A 11 -6.20 1.06 2.09
N ILE A 12 -7.26 0.71 2.80
CA ILE A 12 -7.20 0.10 4.13
C ILE A 12 -7.06 -1.41 4.00
N ASN A 13 -5.87 -1.92 4.35
CA ASN A 13 -5.60 -3.35 4.45
C ASN A 13 -5.77 -3.81 5.91
N LYS A 14 -6.71 -4.72 6.14
CA LYS A 14 -6.99 -5.30 7.46
C LYS A 14 -6.35 -6.68 7.57
N ARG A 15 -5.61 -6.91 8.66
CA ARG A 15 -5.00 -8.21 8.96
C ARG A 15 -5.88 -9.01 9.92
N TRP A 16 -5.66 -10.32 10.00
CA TRP A 16 -6.28 -11.18 11.01
C TRP A 16 -5.26 -11.49 12.09
N HIS A 17 -5.70 -11.42 13.35
CA HIS A 17 -4.88 -11.77 14.51
C HIS A 17 -5.57 -12.84 15.34
N VAL A 18 -4.81 -13.81 15.82
CA VAL A 18 -5.29 -14.82 16.78
C VAL A 18 -4.67 -14.53 18.14
N VAL A 19 -5.51 -14.40 19.16
CA VAL A 19 -5.09 -14.11 20.54
C VAL A 19 -5.57 -15.23 21.45
N ASP A 20 -4.63 -15.91 22.10
CA ASP A 20 -4.96 -16.89 23.14
C ASP A 20 -5.24 -16.20 24.48
N ALA A 21 -6.40 -16.49 25.05
CA ALA A 21 -6.85 -15.92 26.31
C ALA A 21 -6.66 -16.85 27.52
N ALA A 22 -6.10 -18.04 27.34
CA ALA A 22 -5.84 -18.99 28.43
C ALA A 22 -4.93 -18.40 29.52
N ASP A 23 -5.35 -18.52 30.78
CA ASP A 23 -4.65 -18.08 32.01
C ASP A 23 -4.30 -16.59 32.11
N ARG A 24 -4.67 -15.80 31.09
CA ARG A 24 -4.45 -14.36 31.05
C ARG A 24 -5.55 -13.62 31.81
N PRO A 25 -5.21 -12.51 32.49
CA PRO A 25 -6.20 -11.68 33.15
C PRO A 25 -7.14 -10.99 32.14
N LEU A 26 -8.45 -11.13 32.33
CA LEU A 26 -9.51 -10.62 31.44
C LEU A 26 -9.27 -9.19 30.93
N GLY A 27 -8.88 -8.29 31.83
CA GLY A 27 -8.69 -6.88 31.50
C GLY A 27 -7.49 -6.60 30.59
N ARG A 28 -6.39 -7.38 30.71
CA ARG A 28 -5.20 -7.17 29.88
C ARG A 28 -5.46 -7.61 28.45
N VAL A 29 -6.03 -8.81 28.29
CA VAL A 29 -6.47 -9.33 26.98
C VAL A 29 -7.43 -8.35 26.32
N ALA A 30 -8.43 -7.86 27.05
CA ALA A 30 -9.41 -6.93 26.48
C ALA A 30 -8.77 -5.61 26.01
N SER A 31 -7.81 -5.06 26.77
CA SER A 31 -7.12 -3.82 26.40
C SER A 31 -6.25 -3.96 25.16
N GLU A 32 -5.49 -5.05 25.05
CA GLU A 32 -4.66 -5.35 23.88
C GLU A 32 -5.53 -5.53 22.63
N VAL A 33 -6.59 -6.35 22.74
CA VAL A 33 -7.53 -6.57 21.65
C VAL A 33 -8.23 -5.28 21.24
N ALA A 34 -8.62 -4.43 22.18
CA ALA A 34 -9.24 -3.15 21.86
C ALA A 34 -8.29 -2.19 21.11
N ALA A 35 -6.98 -2.26 21.37
CA ALA A 35 -5.98 -1.48 20.63
C ALA A 35 -5.83 -1.97 19.18
N LEU A 36 -5.86 -3.29 18.96
CA LEU A 36 -5.85 -3.92 17.64
C LEU A 36 -7.11 -3.56 16.83
N LEU A 37 -8.30 -3.71 17.44
CA LEU A 37 -9.58 -3.37 16.81
C LEU A 37 -9.73 -1.88 16.48
N ARG A 38 -9.00 -1.01 17.17
CA ARG A 38 -9.00 0.44 16.89
C ARG A 38 -8.00 0.80 15.78
N GLY A 39 -7.02 -0.06 15.49
CA GLY A 39 -5.94 0.24 14.55
C GLY A 39 -4.84 1.12 15.12
N LYS A 40 -4.80 1.35 16.44
CA LYS A 40 -3.82 2.25 17.08
C LYS A 40 -2.36 1.78 16.98
N HIS A 41 -2.15 0.52 16.61
CA HIS A 41 -0.83 -0.04 16.40
C HIS A 41 -0.25 0.33 15.02
N LYS A 42 -1.09 0.76 14.07
CA LYS A 42 -0.64 1.20 12.75
C LYS A 42 -0.31 2.70 12.77
N PRO A 43 0.79 3.13 12.14
CA PRO A 43 1.10 4.56 11.99
C PRO A 43 0.11 5.28 11.06
N THR A 44 -0.67 4.53 10.28
CA THR A 44 -1.72 5.01 9.39
C THR A 44 -3.04 5.34 10.08
N TYR A 45 -3.09 5.28 11.42
CA TYR A 45 -4.31 5.44 12.18
C TYR A 45 -5.00 6.79 11.92
N GLU A 46 -6.26 6.70 11.51
CA GLU A 46 -7.09 7.84 11.21
C GLU A 46 -8.40 7.79 12.04
N PRO A 47 -8.72 8.80 12.88
CA PRO A 47 -9.80 8.68 13.88
C PRO A 47 -11.22 8.47 13.33
N HIS A 48 -11.46 8.89 12.09
CA HIS A 48 -12.78 8.85 11.47
C HIS A 48 -12.99 7.60 10.60
N LEU A 49 -11.91 6.90 10.27
CA LEU A 49 -11.93 5.67 9.47
C LEU A 49 -11.78 4.43 10.35
N ASP A 50 -12.21 3.31 9.81
CA ASP A 50 -12.07 2.00 10.45
C ASP A 50 -10.82 1.32 9.90
N ASP A 51 -9.64 1.61 10.47
CA ASP A 51 -8.35 0.98 10.13
C ASP A 51 -8.00 -0.20 11.07
N GLY A 52 -8.96 -0.62 11.89
CA GLY A 52 -8.79 -1.73 12.82
C GLY A 52 -8.68 -3.09 12.13
N ASP A 53 -7.92 -4.00 12.74
CA ASP A 53 -7.77 -5.37 12.25
C ASP A 53 -8.87 -6.30 12.76
N PHE A 54 -8.97 -7.49 12.17
CA PHE A 54 -9.81 -8.57 12.65
C PHE A 54 -9.09 -9.33 13.77
N VAL A 55 -9.81 -9.64 14.84
CA VAL A 55 -9.22 -10.33 15.99
C VAL A 55 -10.09 -11.51 16.38
N VAL A 56 -9.46 -12.68 16.43
CA VAL A 56 -10.04 -13.93 16.91
C VAL A 56 -9.45 -14.23 18.28
N ILE A 57 -10.30 -14.32 19.29
CA ILE A 57 -9.90 -14.75 20.63
C ILE A 57 -10.27 -16.22 20.80
N ILE A 58 -9.28 -17.04 21.16
CA ILE A 58 -9.46 -18.46 21.50
C ILE A 58 -9.37 -18.68 23.01
N ASN A 59 -9.87 -19.82 23.47
CA ASN A 59 -9.87 -20.25 24.86
C ASN A 59 -10.54 -19.25 25.82
N ALA A 60 -11.65 -18.62 25.39
CA ALA A 60 -12.40 -17.69 26.24
C ALA A 60 -12.87 -18.31 27.56
N GLY A 61 -13.04 -19.65 27.62
CA GLY A 61 -13.42 -20.37 28.84
C GLY A 61 -12.31 -20.50 29.89
N LYS A 62 -11.05 -20.15 29.57
CA LYS A 62 -9.89 -20.29 30.46
C LYS A 62 -9.33 -18.94 30.95
N VAL A 63 -10.11 -17.87 30.82
CA VAL A 63 -9.68 -16.52 31.20
C VAL A 63 -9.63 -16.38 32.73
N ARG A 64 -8.54 -15.79 33.23
CA ARG A 64 -8.32 -15.61 34.66
C ARG A 64 -8.88 -14.28 35.17
N LEU A 65 -9.39 -14.29 36.39
CA LEU A 65 -9.62 -13.09 37.20
C LEU A 65 -8.74 -13.13 38.44
N SER A 66 -8.28 -11.96 38.89
CA SER A 66 -7.50 -11.86 40.11
C SER A 66 -8.37 -11.83 41.37
N GLY A 67 -7.90 -12.49 42.43
CA GLY A 67 -8.53 -12.49 43.75
C GLY A 67 -9.94 -13.09 43.76
N ARG A 68 -10.82 -12.57 44.62
CA ARG A 68 -12.21 -13.05 44.82
C ARG A 68 -13.21 -12.52 43.77
N LYS A 69 -12.73 -11.94 42.67
CA LYS A 69 -13.57 -11.30 41.65
C LYS A 69 -14.44 -12.28 40.88
N ALA A 70 -14.06 -13.56 40.81
CA ALA A 70 -14.84 -14.59 40.13
C ALA A 70 -16.25 -14.77 40.75
N GLU A 71 -16.36 -14.60 42.08
CA GLU A 71 -17.62 -14.71 42.81
C GLU A 71 -18.30 -13.34 42.98
N GLN A 72 -17.51 -12.31 43.27
CA GLN A 72 -18.04 -10.98 43.63
C GLN A 72 -18.52 -10.17 42.43
N LYS A 73 -18.00 -10.43 41.22
CA LYS A 73 -18.36 -9.64 40.04
C LYS A 73 -19.73 -10.05 39.53
N VAL A 74 -20.68 -9.13 39.64
CA VAL A 74 -22.06 -9.33 39.17
C VAL A 74 -22.33 -8.52 37.90
N TYR A 75 -22.88 -9.19 36.90
CA TYR A 75 -23.38 -8.59 35.68
C TYR A 75 -24.87 -8.29 35.81
N TYR A 76 -25.22 -7.01 35.70
CA TYR A 76 -26.61 -6.56 35.66
C TYR A 76 -27.08 -6.34 34.22
N ARG A 77 -28.36 -6.64 33.99
CA ARG A 77 -29.13 -6.23 32.81
C ARG A 77 -30.58 -5.99 33.21
N HIS A 78 -31.22 -5.04 32.56
CA HIS A 78 -32.62 -4.70 32.74
C HIS A 78 -33.33 -4.76 31.39
N SER A 79 -34.60 -5.19 31.36
CA SER A 79 -35.37 -5.27 30.11
C SER A 79 -36.10 -3.97 29.74
N GLY A 80 -36.26 -3.04 30.69
CA GLY A 80 -37.07 -1.82 30.54
C GLY A 80 -38.37 -1.86 31.36
N TYR A 81 -38.97 -3.04 31.53
CA TYR A 81 -40.14 -3.26 32.40
C TYR A 81 -39.81 -3.19 33.90
N PRO A 82 -40.70 -2.66 34.75
CA PRO A 82 -40.48 -2.56 36.20
C PRO A 82 -40.25 -3.94 36.84
N GLY A 83 -39.30 -4.02 37.77
CA GLY A 83 -38.98 -5.25 38.52
C GLY A 83 -38.15 -6.31 37.77
N ASN A 84 -37.83 -6.13 36.48
CA ASN A 84 -37.11 -7.16 35.69
C ASN A 84 -35.58 -6.92 35.66
N LEU A 85 -34.97 -6.71 36.83
CA LEU A 85 -33.52 -6.66 36.98
C LEU A 85 -32.96 -8.09 37.04
N ARG A 86 -32.17 -8.45 36.04
CA ARG A 86 -31.50 -9.75 35.99
C ARG A 86 -30.03 -9.57 36.37
N LYS A 87 -29.64 -10.23 37.46
CA LYS A 87 -28.25 -10.31 37.93
C LYS A 87 -27.67 -11.68 37.62
N ARG A 88 -26.37 -11.75 37.34
CA ARG A 88 -25.62 -13.00 37.16
C ARG A 88 -24.22 -12.82 37.69
N THR A 89 -23.69 -13.81 38.39
CA THR A 89 -22.28 -13.79 38.80
C THR A 89 -21.37 -14.04 37.60
N PHE A 90 -20.07 -13.76 37.75
CA PHE A 90 -19.09 -14.06 36.72
C PHE A 90 -18.96 -15.57 36.50
N ALA A 91 -18.95 -16.37 37.57
CA ALA A 91 -18.93 -17.83 37.49
C ALA A 91 -20.08 -18.38 36.63
N GLU A 92 -21.32 -18.00 36.94
CA GLU A 92 -22.51 -18.39 36.14
C GLU A 92 -22.42 -17.97 34.67
N GLN A 93 -21.82 -16.80 34.42
CA GLN A 93 -21.68 -16.27 33.07
C GLN A 93 -20.62 -17.05 32.27
N MET A 94 -19.57 -17.51 32.95
CA MET A 94 -18.48 -18.30 32.37
C MET A 94 -18.95 -19.70 31.97
N GLU A 95 -19.75 -20.35 32.81
CA GLU A 95 -20.35 -21.66 32.50
C GLU A 95 -21.31 -21.60 31.32
N ARG A 96 -22.15 -20.56 31.27
CA ARG A 96 -23.21 -20.49 30.26
C ARG A 96 -22.70 -20.02 28.91
N ARG A 97 -21.98 -18.89 28.88
CA ARG A 97 -21.48 -18.23 27.67
C ARG A 97 -20.22 -17.44 28.00
N PRO A 98 -19.03 -18.09 27.99
CA PRO A 98 -17.77 -17.45 28.32
C PRO A 98 -17.41 -16.35 27.32
N GLU A 99 -17.80 -16.50 26.04
CA GLU A 99 -17.57 -15.52 24.96
C GLU A 99 -18.06 -14.12 25.33
N ARG A 100 -19.26 -14.03 25.92
CA ARG A 100 -19.90 -12.77 26.30
C ARG A 100 -19.12 -11.97 27.33
N VAL A 101 -18.32 -12.64 28.16
CA VAL A 101 -17.48 -12.01 29.18
C VAL A 101 -16.42 -11.15 28.49
N LEU A 102 -15.74 -11.70 27.49
CA LEU A 102 -14.72 -11.02 26.70
C LEU A 102 -15.36 -9.98 25.78
N GLU A 103 -16.42 -10.32 25.05
CA GLU A 103 -17.13 -9.37 24.19
C GLU A 103 -17.59 -8.12 24.95
N ARG A 104 -18.16 -8.30 26.15
CA ARG A 104 -18.63 -7.17 26.97
C ARG A 104 -17.47 -6.32 27.50
N SER A 105 -16.36 -6.96 27.86
CA SER A 105 -15.15 -6.28 28.33
C SER A 105 -14.54 -5.44 27.21
N VAL A 106 -14.35 -6.02 26.03
CA VAL A 106 -13.79 -5.32 24.85
C VAL A 106 -14.73 -4.23 24.37
N TRP A 107 -16.04 -4.50 24.30
CA TRP A 107 -17.03 -3.48 23.94
C TRP A 107 -16.93 -2.27 24.87
N GLY A 108 -16.74 -2.48 26.18
CA GLY A 108 -16.54 -1.43 27.17
C GLY A 108 -15.38 -0.47 26.85
N MET A 109 -14.36 -0.94 26.13
CA MET A 109 -13.15 -0.20 25.78
C MET A 109 -13.23 0.48 24.39
N LEU A 110 -14.30 0.24 23.62
CA LEU A 110 -14.53 0.84 22.31
C LEU A 110 -15.43 2.08 22.39
N PRO A 111 -15.27 3.06 21.45
CA PRO A 111 -16.14 4.22 21.37
C PRO A 111 -17.60 3.81 21.11
N LYS A 112 -18.57 4.51 21.69
CA LYS A 112 -20.00 4.11 21.63
C LYS A 112 -20.77 4.60 20.40
N GLY A 113 -20.07 5.10 19.39
CA GLY A 113 -20.66 5.57 18.13
C GLY A 113 -20.89 4.46 17.08
N PRO A 114 -21.39 4.83 15.89
CA PRO A 114 -21.53 3.94 14.75
C PRO A 114 -20.20 3.26 14.37
N LEU A 115 -19.10 4.00 14.38
CA LEU A 115 -17.76 3.48 14.10
C LEU A 115 -17.37 2.35 15.07
N GLY A 116 -17.59 2.54 16.37
CA GLY A 116 -17.29 1.49 17.34
C GLY A 116 -18.18 0.25 17.17
N LYS A 117 -19.44 0.41 16.75
CA LYS A 117 -20.31 -0.72 16.40
C LYS A 117 -19.76 -1.50 15.19
N ARG A 118 -19.13 -0.83 14.21
CA ARG A 118 -18.43 -1.47 13.10
C ARG A 118 -17.22 -2.26 13.60
N MET A 119 -16.34 -1.61 14.37
CA MET A 119 -15.15 -2.23 14.98
C MET A 119 -15.50 -3.47 15.80
N ARG A 120 -16.61 -3.43 16.57
CA ARG A 120 -17.08 -4.59 17.36
C ARG A 120 -17.35 -5.82 16.49
N ARG A 121 -17.79 -5.67 15.24
CA ARG A 121 -18.08 -6.81 14.36
C ARG A 121 -16.83 -7.57 13.91
N HIS A 122 -15.67 -6.94 13.98
CA HIS A 122 -14.38 -7.53 13.63
C HIS A 122 -13.83 -8.44 14.74
N LEU A 123 -14.41 -8.37 15.96
CA LEU A 123 -14.08 -9.28 17.04
C LEU A 123 -14.84 -10.61 16.87
N LYS A 124 -14.10 -11.72 16.93
CA LYS A 124 -14.64 -13.08 17.03
C LYS A 124 -14.10 -13.71 18.32
N VAL A 125 -14.96 -14.35 19.10
CA VAL A 125 -14.58 -14.96 20.37
C VAL A 125 -15.10 -16.38 20.39
N TYR A 126 -14.23 -17.33 20.73
CA TYR A 126 -14.55 -18.74 20.83
C TYR A 126 -14.22 -19.27 22.22
N ALA A 127 -15.11 -20.11 22.75
CA ALA A 127 -14.90 -20.75 24.05
C ALA A 127 -13.70 -21.72 24.05
N GLY A 128 -13.52 -22.47 22.95
CA GLY A 128 -12.45 -23.45 22.75
C GLY A 128 -11.24 -22.91 21.99
N ALA A 129 -10.31 -23.81 21.67
CA ALA A 129 -9.10 -23.51 20.91
C ALA A 129 -9.38 -23.37 19.40
N ASP A 130 -10.42 -24.04 18.91
CA ASP A 130 -10.72 -24.11 17.48
C ASP A 130 -11.58 -22.94 17.01
N HIS A 131 -11.30 -22.49 15.79
CA HIS A 131 -12.09 -21.47 15.09
C HIS A 131 -12.24 -21.80 13.59
N PRO A 132 -13.40 -21.48 12.97
CA PRO A 132 -13.65 -21.76 11.56
C PRO A 132 -12.89 -20.81 10.60
N HIS A 133 -12.21 -19.79 11.11
CA HIS A 133 -11.61 -18.71 10.30
C HIS A 133 -10.17 -18.99 9.82
N GLN A 134 -9.76 -20.26 9.75
CA GLN A 134 -8.39 -20.66 9.41
C GLN A 134 -7.94 -20.10 8.04
N ALA A 135 -8.80 -20.14 7.03
CA ALA A 135 -8.47 -19.70 5.67
C ALA A 135 -8.10 -18.21 5.60
N GLN A 136 -8.75 -17.37 6.43
CA GLN A 136 -8.54 -15.93 6.43
C GLN A 136 -7.24 -15.53 7.13
N ILE A 137 -6.87 -16.26 8.19
CA ILE A 137 -5.62 -16.07 8.93
C ILE A 137 -4.43 -16.40 8.04
N VAL A 138 -4.44 -17.59 7.42
CA VAL A 138 -3.37 -18.00 6.52
C VAL A 138 -3.27 -17.06 5.30
N GLY A 139 -4.40 -16.55 4.82
CA GLY A 139 -4.43 -15.54 3.76
C GLY A 139 -3.78 -14.21 4.18
N SER A 140 -3.99 -13.75 5.41
CA SER A 140 -3.37 -12.51 5.89
C SER A 140 -1.87 -12.65 6.17
N ASP A 141 -1.43 -13.81 6.65
CA ASP A 141 -0.01 -14.08 6.93
C ASP A 141 0.77 -14.12 5.60
N ARG A 142 0.25 -14.83 4.59
CA ARG A 142 0.83 -14.83 3.24
C ARG A 142 0.85 -13.43 2.61
N ALA A 143 -0.22 -12.65 2.78
CA ALA A 143 -0.24 -11.27 2.28
C ALA A 143 0.79 -10.39 3.00
N ALA A 144 1.03 -10.61 4.29
CA ALA A 144 2.05 -9.91 5.06
C ALA A 144 3.47 -10.30 4.59
N GLU A 145 3.73 -11.59 4.40
CA GLU A 145 5.01 -12.11 3.87
C GLU A 145 5.32 -11.54 2.48
N VAL A 146 4.34 -11.56 1.56
CA VAL A 146 4.52 -10.99 0.20
C VAL A 146 4.79 -9.48 0.26
N SER A 147 4.11 -8.74 1.15
CA SER A 147 4.40 -7.30 1.31
C SER A 147 5.80 -7.05 1.88
N ALA A 148 6.26 -7.86 2.83
CA ALA A 148 7.58 -7.74 3.42
C ALA A 148 8.69 -8.16 2.44
N GLN A 149 8.44 -9.19 1.62
CA GLN A 149 9.31 -9.59 0.53
C GLN A 149 9.39 -8.49 -0.53
N ALA A 150 8.27 -7.91 -0.96
CA ALA A 150 8.28 -6.79 -1.89
C ALA A 150 9.02 -5.56 -1.35
N GLU A 151 8.89 -5.27 -0.04
CA GLU A 151 9.68 -4.20 0.61
C GLU A 151 11.17 -4.54 0.67
N ALA A 152 11.54 -5.80 0.97
CA ALA A 152 12.92 -6.26 0.97
C ALA A 152 13.54 -6.27 -0.44
N ASP A 153 12.79 -6.75 -1.44
CA ASP A 153 13.17 -6.76 -2.85
C ASP A 153 13.33 -5.33 -3.36
N ALA A 154 12.43 -4.41 -3.00
CA ALA A 154 12.57 -2.99 -3.34
C ALA A 154 13.80 -2.37 -2.68
N LEU A 155 14.08 -2.69 -1.41
CA LEU A 155 15.30 -2.23 -0.74
C LEU A 155 16.56 -2.82 -1.38
N GLN A 156 16.51 -4.08 -1.79
CA GLN A 156 17.63 -4.76 -2.44
C GLN A 156 17.86 -4.23 -3.85
N GLU A 157 16.79 -3.97 -4.61
CA GLU A 157 16.83 -3.26 -5.88
C GLU A 157 17.36 -1.83 -5.72
N MET A 158 17.04 -1.14 -4.63
CA MET A 158 17.61 0.19 -4.33
C MET A 158 19.10 0.13 -3.95
N ILE A 159 19.56 -0.97 -3.33
CA ILE A 159 20.98 -1.18 -3.03
C ILE A 159 21.75 -1.55 -4.29
N GLU A 160 21.19 -2.43 -5.11
CA GLU A 160 21.81 -2.98 -6.32
C GLU A 160 21.76 -1.99 -7.48
N ASN A 161 20.71 -1.17 -7.56
CA ASN A 161 20.50 -0.18 -8.61
C ASN A 161 20.09 1.16 -7.97
N PRO A 162 21.05 1.92 -7.40
CA PRO A 162 20.74 3.16 -6.70
C PRO A 162 20.09 4.15 -7.68
N PRO A 163 18.92 4.72 -7.33
CA PRO A 163 18.24 5.65 -8.22
C PRO A 163 19.16 6.83 -8.51
N LYS A 164 19.38 7.10 -9.81
CA LYS A 164 20.21 8.21 -10.25
C LYS A 164 19.68 9.49 -9.59
N PRO A 165 20.51 10.24 -8.85
CA PRO A 165 20.03 11.38 -8.09
C PRO A 165 19.35 12.36 -9.05
N PRO A 166 18.24 13.00 -8.63
CA PRO A 166 17.60 14.01 -9.45
C PRO A 166 18.67 15.04 -9.81
N ARG A 167 18.78 15.36 -11.11
CA ARG A 167 19.70 16.41 -11.57
C ARG A 167 19.32 17.68 -10.81
N LEU A 168 20.12 18.04 -9.82
CA LEU A 168 19.94 19.30 -9.10
C LEU A 168 19.95 20.39 -10.16
N ARG A 169 19.01 21.33 -10.08
CA ARG A 169 19.17 22.57 -10.83
C ARG A 169 20.54 23.11 -10.44
N PRO A 170 21.41 23.50 -11.39
CA PRO A 170 22.68 24.10 -11.02
C PRO A 170 22.34 25.23 -10.05
N LEU A 171 22.93 25.19 -8.85
CA LEU A 171 22.85 26.32 -7.92
C LEU A 171 23.26 27.52 -8.77
N SER A 172 22.36 28.49 -8.93
CA SER A 172 22.68 29.76 -9.57
C SER A 172 23.78 30.36 -8.72
N VAL A 173 25.03 30.17 -9.14
CA VAL A 173 26.18 30.85 -8.56
C VAL A 173 25.84 32.33 -8.73
N PRO A 174 25.81 33.13 -7.65
CA PRO A 174 25.64 34.57 -7.82
C PRO A 174 26.75 35.02 -8.75
N GLU A 175 26.38 35.61 -9.89
CA GLU A 175 27.34 36.12 -10.86
C GLU A 175 28.34 37.00 -10.10
N THR A 176 29.59 36.54 -10.02
CA THR A 176 30.65 37.36 -9.46
C THR A 176 30.73 38.62 -10.31
N PRO A 177 30.67 39.82 -9.73
CA PRO A 177 30.77 41.04 -10.52
C PRO A 177 32.13 41.04 -11.24
N THR A 178 32.13 40.79 -12.55
CA THR A 178 33.34 40.87 -13.36
C THR A 178 33.88 42.30 -13.27
N PRO A 179 35.17 42.50 -12.96
CA PRO A 179 35.74 43.84 -12.89
C PRO A 179 35.62 44.52 -14.27
N ARG A 180 35.27 45.81 -14.29
CA ARG A 180 35.27 46.60 -15.52
C ARG A 180 36.70 46.72 -16.04
N LEU A 181 37.03 45.93 -17.06
CA LEU A 181 38.32 45.98 -17.75
C LEU A 181 38.49 47.35 -18.44
N THR A 182 39.65 47.95 -18.27
CA THR A 182 40.06 49.15 -19.02
C THR A 182 40.26 48.80 -20.51
N ARG A 183 40.25 49.81 -21.40
CA ARG A 183 40.38 49.58 -22.86
C ARG A 183 41.65 48.80 -23.23
N ARG A 184 42.74 48.99 -22.48
CA ARG A 184 44.01 48.27 -22.68
C ARG A 184 43.91 46.79 -22.27
N GLU A 185 43.23 46.50 -21.17
CA GLU A 185 43.01 45.13 -20.70
C GLU A 185 42.03 44.36 -21.59
N LYS A 186 41.02 45.04 -22.15
CA LYS A 186 40.14 44.44 -23.17
C LYS A 186 40.88 44.04 -24.44
N VAL A 187 41.81 44.87 -24.91
CA VAL A 187 42.62 44.54 -26.09
C VAL A 187 43.56 43.37 -25.78
N ALA A 188 44.11 43.32 -24.57
CA ALA A 188 44.94 42.21 -24.13
C ALA A 188 44.15 40.90 -24.01
N SER A 189 42.94 40.92 -23.43
CA SER A 189 42.08 39.73 -23.37
C SER A 189 41.67 39.26 -24.77
N TRP A 190 41.35 40.20 -25.67
CA TRP A 190 40.98 39.89 -27.04
C TRP A 190 42.14 39.25 -27.83
N LEU A 191 43.38 39.66 -27.58
CA LEU A 191 44.56 39.04 -28.18
C LEU A 191 44.81 37.62 -27.66
N VAL A 192 44.62 37.39 -26.35
CA VAL A 192 44.75 36.04 -25.75
C VAL A 192 43.63 35.13 -26.26
N GLU A 193 42.38 35.60 -26.31
CA GLU A 193 41.26 34.86 -26.92
C GLU A 193 41.51 34.57 -28.40
N LEU A 194 42.15 35.48 -29.14
CA LEU A 194 42.52 35.27 -30.54
C LEU A 194 43.60 34.19 -30.70
N GLU A 195 44.59 34.16 -29.80
CA GLU A 195 45.63 33.12 -29.79
C GLU A 195 45.06 31.76 -29.38
N GLU A 196 44.20 31.71 -28.36
CA GLU A 196 43.51 30.49 -27.94
C GLU A 196 42.59 29.96 -29.04
N ALA A 197 41.81 30.83 -29.70
CA ALA A 197 40.99 30.43 -30.85
C ALA A 197 41.82 29.93 -32.02
N ARG A 198 43.01 30.51 -32.25
CA ARG A 198 43.94 30.06 -33.28
C ARG A 198 44.57 28.71 -32.92
N ALA A 199 44.81 28.44 -31.63
CA ALA A 199 45.30 27.15 -31.15
C ALA A 199 44.22 26.06 -31.25
N VAL A 200 42.96 26.38 -30.90
CA VAL A 200 41.83 25.46 -31.08
C VAL A 200 41.57 25.20 -32.56
N ALA A 201 41.62 26.23 -33.42
CA ALA A 201 41.50 26.05 -34.87
C ALA A 201 42.68 25.26 -35.47
N ALA A 202 43.89 25.38 -34.92
CA ALA A 202 45.03 24.55 -35.32
C ALA A 202 44.85 23.10 -34.86
N ALA A 203 44.24 22.86 -33.70
CA ALA A 203 43.90 21.52 -33.22
C ALA A 203 42.76 20.88 -34.04
N ASP A 204 41.71 21.65 -34.38
CA ASP A 204 40.62 21.20 -35.26
C ASP A 204 41.12 20.96 -36.70
N ALA A 205 42.04 21.80 -37.20
CA ALA A 205 42.67 21.58 -38.51
C ALA A 205 43.58 20.35 -38.54
N ALA A 206 44.24 20.01 -37.41
CA ALA A 206 44.97 18.75 -37.28
C ALA A 206 44.01 17.55 -37.24
N ALA A 207 42.86 17.67 -36.56
CA ALA A 207 41.84 16.62 -36.52
C ALA A 207 41.14 16.39 -37.88
N MET A 208 41.11 17.40 -38.76
CA MET A 208 40.56 17.28 -40.13
C MET A 208 41.57 16.72 -41.15
N ALA A 209 42.88 16.73 -40.85
CA ALA A 209 43.91 16.18 -41.73
C ALA A 209 44.08 14.66 -41.62
N ASP A 210 43.56 14.03 -40.57
CA ASP A 210 43.56 12.56 -40.36
C ASP A 210 42.31 11.85 -40.92
N VAL A 211 41.43 12.56 -41.67
CA VAL A 211 40.16 12.02 -42.21
C VAL A 211 40.11 11.98 -43.75
N GLU A 212 41.17 12.40 -44.46
CA GLU A 212 41.26 12.35 -45.94
C GLU A 212 42.27 11.30 -46.45
N GLU A 213 42.00 10.00 -46.22
CA GLU A 213 42.56 8.93 -47.05
C GLU A 213 41.66 7.68 -47.05
N GLU A 214 40.40 7.81 -47.48
CA GLU A 214 39.68 6.70 -48.14
C GLU A 214 38.45 7.22 -48.89
N ALA A 215 38.59 7.48 -50.18
CA ALA A 215 37.48 7.73 -51.09
C ALA A 215 37.69 7.00 -52.43
N LEU A 216 37.03 5.84 -52.57
CA LEU A 216 36.28 5.31 -53.75
C LEU A 216 37.07 5.11 -55.07
N PRO A 217 36.57 4.43 -56.14
CA PRO A 217 35.18 3.99 -56.44
C PRO A 217 35.07 2.57 -57.08
N GLU A 218 33.85 2.10 -57.38
CA GLU A 218 33.53 1.42 -58.65
C GLU A 218 32.00 1.36 -58.88
N GLU A 219 31.63 1.33 -60.16
CA GLU A 219 30.43 1.93 -60.78
C GLU A 219 29.22 0.99 -60.94
N GLU A 220 28.08 1.63 -61.25
CA GLU A 220 26.86 1.08 -61.86
C GLU A 220 27.19 0.33 -63.17
N GLU A 221 26.57 -0.79 -63.56
CA GLU A 221 25.24 -1.05 -64.14
C GLU A 221 25.22 -2.61 -64.36
N VAL A 222 24.15 -3.39 -64.60
CA VAL A 222 23.09 -3.27 -65.61
C VAL A 222 22.01 -4.35 -65.35
N SER A 223 20.76 -4.00 -65.69
CA SER A 223 19.72 -4.78 -66.41
C SER A 223 19.30 -6.23 -66.05
N GLU A 224 17.96 -6.35 -66.01
CA GLU A 224 17.11 -7.36 -66.69
C GLU A 224 16.77 -8.72 -66.05
N ALA A 225 15.45 -8.85 -65.82
CA ALA A 225 14.57 -9.96 -66.25
C ALA A 225 14.28 -11.16 -65.32
N GLU A 226 13.05 -11.68 -65.54
CA GLU A 226 12.41 -12.92 -65.06
C GLU A 226 11.79 -12.85 -63.64
N ALA A 227 10.47 -12.74 -63.43
CA ALA A 227 9.28 -13.46 -63.93
C ALA A 227 9.21 -14.95 -63.50
N GLU A 228 8.47 -15.23 -62.41
CA GLU A 228 7.68 -16.46 -62.13
C GLU A 228 6.77 -16.14 -60.90
N THR A 229 5.48 -15.84 -61.07
CA THR A 229 4.29 -16.75 -60.95
C THR A 229 4.14 -17.42 -59.56
N VAL A 230 3.23 -16.95 -58.66
CA VAL A 230 1.79 -17.36 -58.44
C VAL A 230 1.66 -18.74 -57.74
N PRO A 231 0.70 -19.07 -56.84
CA PRO A 231 -0.64 -18.48 -56.53
C PRO A 231 -0.91 -18.18 -55.02
N GLN A 232 -1.85 -17.32 -54.62
CA GLN A 232 -3.33 -17.41 -54.62
C GLN A 232 -3.94 -18.59 -53.84
N ALA A 233 -4.58 -18.28 -52.71
CA ALA A 233 -5.82 -18.89 -52.19
C ALA A 233 -6.40 -17.86 -51.19
N GLU A 234 -7.42 -17.08 -51.58
CA GLU A 234 -8.85 -17.43 -51.46
C GLU A 234 -9.22 -17.74 -50.00
N ALA A 235 -9.76 -16.74 -49.30
CA ALA A 235 -11.19 -16.49 -49.20
C ALA A 235 -11.82 -17.40 -48.14
N ASP A 236 -12.23 -16.80 -47.03
CA ASP A 236 -13.58 -17.09 -46.60
C ASP A 236 -14.25 -15.85 -46.02
N SER A 237 -15.44 -15.67 -46.52
CA SER A 237 -16.32 -14.53 -46.43
C SER A 237 -17.50 -14.89 -45.56
N VAL A 238 -17.90 -13.94 -44.69
CA VAL A 238 -19.32 -13.63 -44.37
C VAL A 238 -20.01 -14.59 -43.36
N PRO A 239 -21.10 -14.24 -42.63
CA PRO A 239 -21.79 -12.95 -42.40
C PRO A 239 -21.98 -12.52 -40.92
N GLU A 240 -22.26 -11.22 -40.75
CA GLU A 240 -23.46 -10.65 -40.10
C GLU A 240 -24.33 -11.57 -39.20
N ALA A 241 -24.47 -11.18 -37.92
CA ALA A 241 -25.63 -11.50 -37.08
C ALA A 241 -25.88 -10.33 -36.10
N GLU A 242 -26.78 -9.45 -36.52
CA GLU A 242 -27.88 -8.85 -35.75
C GLU A 242 -27.60 -8.46 -34.28
N ALA A 243 -27.41 -7.16 -34.08
CA ALA A 243 -27.62 -6.50 -32.80
C ALA A 243 -29.13 -6.41 -32.51
N GLU A 244 -29.65 -7.45 -31.85
CA GLU A 244 -30.99 -7.45 -31.25
C GLU A 244 -30.95 -6.60 -29.97
N THR A 245 -31.51 -5.40 -30.07
CA THR A 245 -31.90 -4.58 -28.93
C THR A 245 -33.26 -5.05 -28.44
N ASP A 246 -33.31 -5.69 -27.27
CA ASP A 246 -34.55 -5.86 -26.53
C ASP A 246 -34.64 -4.86 -25.36
N PRO A 247 -35.69 -4.02 -25.31
CA PRO A 247 -36.14 -3.33 -24.12
C PRO A 247 -37.33 -4.08 -23.46
N LYS A 248 -37.41 -3.95 -22.13
CA LYS A 248 -38.50 -4.37 -21.21
C LYS A 248 -38.42 -5.79 -20.61
N ASP A 249 -38.28 -5.81 -19.29
CA ASP A 249 -39.35 -6.16 -18.35
C ASP A 249 -39.06 -5.36 -17.05
N GLU A 250 -39.95 -4.51 -16.51
CA GLU A 250 -41.19 -4.87 -15.77
C GLU A 250 -40.85 -5.82 -14.60
N ALA A 251 -41.25 -5.65 -13.36
CA ALA A 251 -42.07 -4.70 -12.63
C ALA A 251 -41.79 -4.96 -11.12
N GLU A 252 -42.29 -4.08 -10.26
CA GLU A 252 -42.91 -4.39 -8.95
C GLU A 252 -42.37 -5.55 -8.10
N GLU A 253 -41.83 -5.24 -6.91
CA GLU A 253 -42.42 -5.73 -5.65
C GLU A 253 -41.79 -5.04 -4.42
N ASN A 254 -42.67 -4.39 -3.65
CA ASN A 254 -42.69 -4.16 -2.19
C ASN A 254 -41.39 -3.80 -1.41
#